data_AF-A0A183U9Y2-F1
#
_entry.id   AF-A0A183U9Y2-F1
#
_cell.length_a   1.000
_cell.length_b   1.000
_cell.length_c   1.000
_cell.angle_alpha   90.00
_cell.angle_beta   90.00
_cell.angle_gamma   90.00
#
_symmetry.space_group_name_H-M   'P 1'
#
loop_
_entity.id
_entity.type
_entity.pdbx_description
1 polymer ?
#
loop_
_entity_poly.entity_id
_entity_poly.type
_entity_poly.pdbx_seq_one_letter_code
_entity_poly.pdbx_strand_id
1 'polypeptide(L)'
;MRHVVWKRDQQCKSGIERHRVCILGIADLADLERSRFLFANKMMPDLDYSAVSCWAQRLLNRTLTQDRSELINTRYYSRLPVVRFNRDKHTFRRNITPFRC
;
A
#
# COMPACT_ATOMS: atom_id res chain seq x y z
N MET A 1 -0.65 4.52 -5.28
CA MET A 1 -1.07 3.11 -5.05
C MET A 1 -0.66 2.61 -3.67
N ARG A 2 -0.58 3.49 -2.66
CA ARG A 2 0.12 3.17 -1.42
C ARG A 2 -0.59 3.82 -0.24
N HIS A 3 -0.79 3.05 0.82
CA HIS A 3 -1.20 3.56 2.12
C HIS A 3 -0.03 4.31 2.73
N VAL A 4 -0.21 5.61 2.98
CA VAL A 4 0.78 6.46 3.61
C VAL A 4 0.03 7.34 4.60
N VAL A 5 0.53 7.37 5.83
CA VAL A 5 0.02 8.26 6.85
C VAL A 5 0.98 9.44 6.99
N TRP A 6 0.50 10.63 6.67
CA TRP A 6 1.24 11.87 6.84
C TRP A 6 0.82 12.52 8.16
N LYS A 7 1.79 13.04 8.92
CA LYS A 7 1.54 13.71 10.20
C LYS A 7 0.46 14.79 10.12
N ARG A 8 0.44 15.53 9.01
CA ARG A 8 -0.50 16.63 8.79
C ARG A 8 -1.95 16.17 8.56
N ASP A 9 -2.14 14.94 8.08
CA ASP A 9 -3.44 14.44 7.64
C ASP A 9 -4.15 13.68 8.78
N GLN A 10 -3.38 12.97 9.62
CA GLN A 10 -3.89 12.27 10.79
C GLN A 10 -2.78 11.94 11.80
N GLN A 11 -3.19 11.68 13.05
CA GLN A 11 -2.28 11.28 14.12
C GLN A 11 -1.66 9.90 13.83
N CYS A 12 -0.36 9.78 14.08
CA CYS A 12 0.38 8.53 13.98
C CYS A 12 0.07 7.62 15.17
N LYS A 13 -0.51 6.43 14.96
CA LYS A 13 -0.87 5.55 16.09
C LYS A 13 0.36 4.89 16.72
N SER A 14 1.40 4.60 15.94
CA SER A 14 2.70 4.20 16.47
C SER A 14 3.40 5.29 17.29
N GLY A 15 3.04 6.56 17.11
CA GLY A 15 3.73 7.71 17.67
C GLY A 15 5.10 8.00 17.02
N ILE A 16 5.53 7.23 16.03
CA ILE A 16 6.86 7.34 15.41
C ILE A 16 6.75 7.89 13.99
N GLU A 17 7.51 8.94 13.70
CA GLU A 17 7.54 9.56 12.37
C GLU A 17 8.96 9.83 11.87
N ARG A 18 9.11 9.82 10.55
CA ARG A 18 10.35 10.24 9.88
C ARG A 18 10.02 11.04 8.64
N HIS A 19 10.53 12.27 8.57
CA HIS A 19 10.24 13.22 7.50
C HIS A 19 8.73 13.47 7.32
N ARG A 20 8.00 13.64 8.43
CA ARG A 20 6.53 13.86 8.48
C ARG A 20 5.68 12.71 7.92
N VAL A 21 6.28 11.54 7.71
CA VAL A 21 5.60 10.30 7.35
C VAL A 21 5.65 9.36 8.56
N CYS A 22 4.52 8.77 8.89
CA CYS A 22 4.44 7.74 9.91
C CYS A 22 5.27 6.52 9.57
N ILE A 23 5.97 6.02 10.59
CA ILE A 23 6.46 4.65 10.62
C ILE A 23 5.34 3.81 11.24
N LEU A 24 4.64 3.04 10.41
CA LEU A 24 3.54 2.16 10.82
C LEU A 24 4.09 1.11 11.79
N GLY A 25 3.52 1.08 12.99
CA GLY A 25 3.79 0.09 14.03
C GLY A 25 2.64 -0.90 14.19
N ILE A 26 2.70 -1.72 15.23
CA ILE A 26 1.68 -2.76 15.48
C ILE A 26 0.28 -2.16 15.66
N ALA A 27 0.18 -0.96 16.24
CA ALA A 27 -1.07 -0.23 16.45
C ALA A 27 -1.75 0.23 15.15
N ASP A 28 -1.01 0.33 14.05
CA ASP A 28 -1.54 0.76 12.75
C ASP A 28 -2.09 -0.40 11.90
N LEU A 29 -1.81 -1.67 12.27
CA LEU A 29 -2.14 -2.84 11.44
C LEU A 29 -3.64 -3.02 11.18
N ALA A 30 -4.50 -2.65 12.14
CA ALA A 30 -5.95 -2.73 11.97
C ALA A 30 -6.48 -1.76 10.89
N ASP A 31 -5.86 -0.59 10.74
CA ASP A 31 -6.22 0.33 9.67
C ASP A 31 -5.63 -0.12 8.34
N LEU A 32 -4.43 -0.69 8.38
CA LEU A 32 -3.79 -1.23 7.20
C LEU A 32 -4.57 -2.41 6.60
N GLU A 33 -5.19 -3.24 7.44
CA GLU A 33 -6.05 -4.35 7.01
C GLU A 33 -7.29 -3.90 6.24
N ARG A 34 -7.86 -2.74 6.63
CA ARG A 34 -9.01 -2.12 5.94
C ARG A 34 -8.61 -1.28 4.72
N SER A 35 -7.32 -1.12 4.47
CA SER A 35 -6.81 -0.26 3.40
C SER A 35 -7.07 -0.88 2.04
N ARG A 36 -7.69 -0.11 1.14
CA ARG A 36 -7.80 -0.43 -0.28
C ARG A 36 -6.50 -0.29 -1.07
N PHE A 37 -5.35 -0.09 -0.43
CA PHE A 37 -4.07 0.05 -1.11
C PHE A 37 -3.27 -1.25 -1.00
N LEU A 38 -2.64 -1.66 -2.10
CA LEU A 38 -1.85 -2.91 -2.16
C LEU A 38 -0.52 -2.84 -1.39
N PHE A 39 -0.01 -1.63 -1.15
CA PHE A 39 1.27 -1.40 -0.51
C PHE A 39 1.14 -0.37 0.60
N ALA A 40 2.00 -0.45 1.61
CA ALA A 40 2.08 0.50 2.71
C ALA A 40 3.46 1.18 2.76
N ASN A 41 3.54 2.36 3.37
CA ASN A 41 4.81 3.03 3.66
C ASN A 41 4.66 3.99 4.84
N LYS A 42 5.54 3.99 5.84
CA LYS A 42 6.78 3.16 5.99
C LYS A 42 6.61 2.16 7.13
N MET A 43 7.31 1.04 7.06
CA MET A 43 7.56 0.15 8.22
C MET A 43 9.08 0.02 8.35
N MET A 44 9.60 -0.02 9.57
CA MET A 44 11.04 -0.11 9.83
C MET A 44 11.29 -1.14 10.93
N PRO A 45 11.95 -2.27 10.61
CA PRO A 45 12.28 -3.33 11.57
C PRO A 45 12.98 -2.82 12.85
N ASP A 46 13.90 -1.87 12.70
CA ASP A 46 14.67 -1.32 13.83
C ASP A 46 13.81 -0.50 14.82
N LEU A 47 12.61 -0.09 14.40
CA LEU A 47 11.68 0.70 15.23
C LEU A 47 10.54 -0.16 15.78
N ASP A 48 10.00 -1.06 14.97
CA ASP A 48 8.96 -2.02 15.38
C ASP A 48 9.01 -3.26 14.47
N TYR A 49 9.82 -4.25 14.86
CA TYR A 49 9.90 -5.53 14.15
C TYR A 49 8.60 -6.32 14.22
N SER A 50 7.85 -6.18 15.32
CA SER A 50 6.58 -6.88 15.53
C SER A 50 5.55 -6.46 14.49
N ALA A 51 5.49 -5.18 14.12
CA ALA A 51 4.63 -4.69 13.03
C ALA A 51 4.91 -5.42 11.70
N VAL A 52 6.19 -5.57 11.34
CA VAL A 52 6.62 -6.25 10.09
C VAL A 52 6.31 -7.74 10.15
N SER A 53 6.67 -8.41 11.25
CA SER A 53 6.47 -9.84 11.44
C SER A 53 4.98 -10.22 11.47
N CYS A 54 4.17 -9.50 12.25
CA CYS A 54 2.73 -9.75 12.33
C CYS A 54 2.04 -9.49 10.99
N TRP A 55 2.42 -8.44 10.26
CA TRP A 55 1.85 -8.18 8.95
C TRP A 55 2.20 -9.28 7.94
N ALA A 56 3.45 -9.75 7.94
CA ALA A 56 3.89 -10.88 7.09
C ALA A 56 3.10 -12.17 7.41
N GLN A 57 2.90 -12.48 8.69
CA GLN A 57 2.09 -13.65 9.10
C GLN A 57 0.63 -13.52 8.66
N ARG A 58 0.01 -12.33 8.77
CA ARG A 58 -1.35 -12.11 8.26
C ARG A 58 -1.44 -12.34 6.75
N LEU A 59 -0.48 -11.82 5.99
CA LEU A 59 -0.42 -12.05 4.53
C LEU A 59 -0.26 -13.54 4.22
N LEU A 60 0.62 -14.24 4.92
CA LEU A 60 0.80 -15.69 4.76
C LEU A 60 -0.48 -16.46 5.06
N ASN A 61 -1.14 -16.17 6.18
CA ASN A 61 -2.41 -16.82 6.55
C ASN A 61 -3.48 -16.61 5.48
N ARG A 62 -3.60 -15.40 4.91
CA ARG A 62 -4.53 -15.13 3.80
C ARG A 62 -4.24 -15.96 2.55
N THR A 63 -2.97 -16.29 2.28
CA THR A 63 -2.61 -17.15 1.14
C THR A 63 -2.93 -18.62 1.40
N LEU A 64 -2.84 -19.07 2.66
CA LEU A 64 -3.04 -20.46 3.04
C LEU A 64 -4.52 -20.83 3.20
N THR A 65 -5.35 -19.92 3.73
CA THR A 65 -6.77 -20.22 4.00
C THR A 65 -7.63 -20.35 2.74
N GLN A 66 -7.10 -20.05 1.55
CA GLN A 66 -7.85 -19.96 0.28
C GLN A 66 -9.13 -19.11 0.37
N ASP A 67 -9.27 -18.29 1.40
CA ASP A 67 -10.44 -17.48 1.64
C ASP A 67 -10.46 -16.35 0.61
N ARG A 68 -11.24 -16.57 -0.44
CA ARG A 68 -11.45 -15.64 -1.56
C ARG A 68 -12.58 -14.65 -1.30
N SER A 69 -13.09 -14.55 -0.06
CA SER A 69 -14.20 -13.66 0.29
C SER A 69 -13.97 -12.20 -0.10
N GLU A 70 -12.71 -11.74 -0.09
CA GLU A 70 -12.32 -10.41 -0.58
C GLU A 70 -11.27 -10.49 -1.70
N LEU A 71 -11.74 -10.77 -2.92
CA LEU A 71 -10.90 -10.65 -4.11
C LEU A 71 -10.45 -9.20 -4.31
N ILE A 72 -9.17 -9.04 -4.68
CA ILE A 72 -8.62 -7.77 -5.13
C ILE A 72 -9.48 -7.24 -6.29
N ASN A 73 -9.93 -5.98 -6.21
CA ASN A 73 -10.70 -5.34 -7.28
C ASN A 73 -9.82 -5.07 -8.52
N THR A 74 -9.63 -6.10 -9.33
CA THR A 74 -8.77 -6.06 -10.54
C THR A 74 -9.21 -4.98 -11.53
N ARG A 75 -10.51 -4.71 -11.64
CA ARG A 75 -11.06 -3.65 -12.50
C ARG A 75 -10.61 -2.26 -12.04
N TYR A 76 -10.59 -2.00 -10.74
CA TYR A 76 -10.09 -0.74 -10.19
C TYR A 76 -8.58 -0.59 -10.46
N TYR A 77 -7.78 -1.60 -10.10
CA TYR A 77 -6.32 -1.50 -10.21
C TYR A 77 -5.83 -1.46 -11.65
N SER A 78 -6.43 -2.22 -12.57
CA SER A 78 -6.07 -2.22 -13.99
C SER A 78 -6.28 -0.87 -14.69
N ARG A 79 -7.16 -0.02 -14.14
CA ARG A 79 -7.46 1.30 -14.68
C ARG A 79 -6.57 2.42 -14.11
N LEU A 80 -5.74 2.13 -13.12
CA LEU A 80 -4.84 3.12 -12.54
C LEU A 80 -3.91 3.70 -13.62
N PRO A 81 -3.63 5.02 -13.60
CA PRO A 81 -2.84 5.68 -14.64
C PRO A 81 -1.47 5.03 -14.83
N VAL A 82 -0.78 4.72 -13.73
CA VAL A 82 0.53 4.07 -13.76
C VAL A 82 0.49 2.65 -14.37
N VAL A 83 -0.63 1.93 -14.20
CA VAL A 83 -0.79 0.60 -14.82
C VAL A 83 -1.03 0.75 -16.31
N ARG A 84 -1.94 1.66 -16.71
CA ARG A 84 -2.20 1.99 -18.12
C ARG A 84 -0.94 2.47 -18.84
N PHE A 85 -0.18 3.35 -18.19
CA PHE A 85 1.07 3.87 -18.72
C PHE A 85 2.09 2.75 -18.92
N ASN A 86 2.28 1.89 -17.92
CA ASN A 86 3.26 0.80 -18.02
C ASN A 86 2.85 -0.27 -19.04
N ARG A 87 1.56 -0.54 -19.20
CA ARG A 87 1.03 -1.46 -20.22
C ARG A 87 1.34 -0.96 -21.63
N ASP A 88 1.08 0.31 -21.90
CA ASP A 88 1.20 0.92 -23.23
C ASP A 88 2.47 1.80 -23.34
N LYS A 89 3.52 1.44 -22.56
CA LYS A 89 4.72 2.25 -22.32
C LYS A 89 5.49 2.61 -23.58
N HIS A 90 5.57 1.69 -24.54
CA HIS A 90 6.26 1.93 -25.81
C HIS A 90 5.55 3.01 -26.64
N THR A 91 4.22 3.07 -26.60
CA THR A 91 3.42 4.08 -27.30
C THR A 91 3.60 5.44 -26.64
N PHE A 92 3.43 5.52 -25.32
CA PHE A 92 3.52 6.81 -24.61
C PHE A 92 4.93 7.39 -24.53
N ARG A 93 5.96 6.56 -24.65
CA ARG A 93 7.35 7.03 -24.82
C ARG A 93 7.58 7.76 -26.13
N ARG A 94 6.86 7.40 -27.19
CA ARG A 94 6.95 8.05 -28.50
C ARG A 94 6.10 9.32 -28.55
N ASN A 95 4.93 9.31 -27.94
CA ASN A 95 4.06 10.47 -27.83
C ASN A 95 3.24 10.40 -26.53
N ILE A 96 3.56 11.28 -25.57
CA ILE A 96 2.92 11.33 -24.25
C ILE A 96 1.57 12.05 -24.26
N THR A 97 1.38 12.96 -25.20
CA THR A 97 0.20 13.85 -25.33
C THR A 97 -1.16 13.14 -25.23
N PRO A 98 -1.38 11.94 -25.81
CA PRO A 98 -2.67 11.25 -25.67
C PRO A 98 -2.89 10.60 -24.29
N PHE A 99 -1.88 10.51 -23.43
CA PHE A 99 -2.02 9.91 -22.11
C PHE A 99 -2.77 10.86 -21.15
N ARG A 100 -3.86 10.36 -20.55
CA ARG A 100 -4.65 11.08 -19.54
C ARG A 100 -4.48 10.43 -18.17
N CYS A 101 -3.98 11.22 -17.23
CA CYS A 101 -3.84 10.89 -15.81
C CYS A 101 -5.20 10.77 -15.11
#